data_AF-Q82QD8-F1
#
_entry.id   AF-Q82QD8-F1
#
_cell.length_a   1.000
_cell.length_b   1.000
_cell.length_c   1.000
_cell.angle_alpha   90.00
_cell.angle_beta   90.00
_cell.angle_gamma   90.00
#
_symmetry.space_group_name_H-M   'P 1'
#
loop_
_entity.id
_entity.type
_entity.pdbx_description
1 polymer ?
#
loop_
_entity_poly.entity_id
_entity_poly.type
_entity_poly.pdbx_seq_one_letter_code
_entity_poly.pdbx_strand_id
1 'polypeptide(L)'
;MERGQRRHGPVGRADGAELGQSAPCRRVGASTSPASTRAPTLPSTSRTSTSPLDHEPACGQTAAHEVHGRARLRAGHRGRDGPLFAAAGSAVSVSLPHFRYHPDPVASGSIGESAEVCACCNRSTGWIYTATFYTAHDVSGSFCPWCIADGTAAERFEGEFTDPYGLDGISQETLVQVTRRTPGLHAWQDPHWLVHCNDAAAFIGEVGYTELAAHPEALDQLRLDLRMGGWNDATQLEHFLTHLGQGASAMLFRCTVCGTHLAYADAS
;
A
#
# COMPACT_ATOMS: atom_id res chain seq x y z
N MET A 1 -64.64 2.20 -22.39
CA MET A 1 -65.26 2.53 -23.68
C MET A 1 -65.85 3.93 -23.45
N GLU A 2 -65.31 5.03 -23.97
CA GLU A 2 -65.15 5.44 -25.36
C GLU A 2 -63.95 6.40 -25.56
N ARG A 3 -63.53 6.51 -26.83
CA ARG A 3 -62.51 7.40 -27.43
C ARG A 3 -63.15 8.81 -27.64
N GLY A 4 -62.47 9.93 -27.91
CA GLY A 4 -61.10 10.24 -28.30
C GLY A 4 -60.93 11.72 -28.75
N GLN A 5 -59.68 12.07 -29.06
CA GLN A 5 -59.16 13.06 -30.07
C GLN A 5 -59.23 14.58 -29.77
N ARG A 6 -58.07 15.29 -29.63
CA ARG A 6 -57.20 15.97 -30.67
C ARG A 6 -57.88 17.23 -31.26
N ARG A 7 -57.30 18.43 -31.49
CA ARG A 7 -55.95 19.04 -31.63
C ARG A 7 -56.14 20.59 -31.58
N HIS A 8 -55.08 21.36 -31.30
CA HIS A 8 -54.54 22.52 -32.08
C HIS A 8 -53.83 23.57 -31.20
N GLY A 9 -52.59 23.93 -31.57
CA GLY A 9 -51.78 25.02 -30.98
C GLY A 9 -51.96 26.36 -31.70
N PRO A 10 -51.16 27.38 -31.35
CA PRO A 10 -50.10 27.89 -32.26
C PRO A 10 -48.78 28.18 -31.50
N VAL A 11 -47.56 27.89 -32.00
CA VAL A 11 -46.70 28.55 -33.01
C VAL A 11 -46.40 30.05 -32.75
N GLY A 12 -45.13 30.34 -32.44
CA GLY A 12 -44.49 31.66 -32.52
C GLY A 12 -42.96 31.54 -32.37
N ARG A 13 -42.22 31.81 -33.45
CA ARG A 13 -40.76 31.78 -33.65
C ARG A 13 -40.11 33.14 -33.32
N ALA A 14 -38.80 33.13 -33.01
CA ALA A 14 -37.70 33.88 -33.66
C ALA A 14 -36.48 33.90 -32.70
N ASP A 15 -35.35 33.27 -33.05
CA ASP A 15 -34.11 33.88 -33.61
C ASP A 15 -33.34 34.68 -32.54
N GLY A 16 -32.04 34.55 -32.27
CA GLY A 16 -30.90 33.99 -33.00
C GLY A 16 -29.67 34.87 -32.65
N ALA A 17 -28.47 34.26 -32.57
CA ALA A 17 -27.13 34.90 -32.59
C ALA A 17 -26.72 35.74 -31.35
N GLU A 18 -25.45 35.86 -30.93
CA GLU A 18 -24.16 35.36 -31.41
C GLU A 18 -23.10 35.50 -30.28
N LEU A 19 -21.94 34.88 -30.54
CA LEU A 19 -20.70 34.91 -29.78
C LEU A 19 -20.11 36.32 -29.62
N GLY A 20 -19.29 36.52 -28.57
CA GLY A 20 -18.16 37.44 -28.70
C GLY A 20 -17.64 38.11 -27.43
N GLN A 21 -16.41 37.72 -27.10
CA GLN A 21 -15.31 38.59 -26.65
C GLN A 21 -14.99 38.68 -25.16
N SER A 22 -13.91 37.98 -24.86
CA SER A 22 -12.98 38.06 -23.74
C SER A 22 -12.29 39.43 -23.64
N ALA A 23 -11.97 39.88 -22.41
CA ALA A 23 -10.78 40.64 -22.01
C ALA A 23 -10.82 40.92 -20.48
N PRO A 24 -9.72 41.33 -19.81
CA PRO A 24 -8.49 40.57 -19.62
C PRO A 24 -8.07 40.49 -18.13
N CYS A 25 -7.25 39.48 -17.79
CA CYS A 25 -6.48 39.41 -16.54
C CYS A 25 -5.63 40.68 -16.33
N ARG A 26 -5.84 41.38 -15.22
CA ARG A 26 -4.93 42.44 -14.75
C ARG A 26 -3.73 41.82 -14.03
N ARG A 27 -2.56 41.93 -14.65
CA ARG A 27 -1.24 41.95 -14.00
C ARG A 27 -1.03 43.31 -13.33
N VAL A 28 -0.65 43.29 -12.05
CA VAL A 28 0.10 44.33 -11.34
C VAL A 28 0.92 43.56 -10.30
N GLY A 29 2.23 43.69 -10.12
CA GLY A 29 3.29 44.48 -10.73
C GLY A 29 4.56 44.11 -9.95
N ALA A 30 5.67 43.90 -10.66
CA ALA A 30 6.98 43.70 -10.03
C ALA A 30 7.52 45.05 -9.53
N SER A 31 8.11 45.08 -8.34
CA SER A 31 8.91 46.20 -7.84
C SER A 31 10.20 45.70 -7.17
N THR A 32 11.27 45.77 -7.96
CA THR A 32 12.63 46.27 -7.64
C THR A 32 13.17 46.19 -6.20
N SER A 33 14.31 45.51 -6.05
CA SER A 33 15.30 45.64 -4.95
C SER A 33 15.89 47.07 -4.85
N PRO A 34 16.63 47.43 -3.76
CA PRO A 34 18.06 47.06 -3.70
C PRO A 34 18.69 46.85 -2.29
N ALA A 35 19.89 46.26 -2.35
CA ALA A 35 21.09 46.51 -1.53
C ALA A 35 21.24 45.93 -0.09
N SER A 36 22.19 44.98 -0.02
CA SER A 36 23.42 45.06 0.78
C SER A 36 23.36 44.71 2.28
N THR A 37 24.07 43.64 2.68
CA THR A 37 25.38 43.70 3.37
C THR A 37 25.58 42.50 4.32
N ARG A 38 26.78 41.90 4.21
CA ARG A 38 27.54 41.12 5.22
C ARG A 38 27.19 39.65 5.51
N ALA A 39 28.11 38.81 5.04
CA ALA A 39 28.48 37.52 5.62
C ALA A 39 29.12 37.67 7.02
N PRO A 40 29.00 36.64 7.88
CA PRO A 40 30.01 36.35 8.88
C PRO A 40 30.81 35.08 8.54
N THR A 41 32.10 35.27 8.74
CA THR A 41 33.28 34.44 8.55
C THR A 41 33.24 33.13 9.36
N LEU A 42 33.67 32.04 8.72
CA LEU A 42 34.13 30.80 9.38
C LEU A 42 35.46 31.06 10.10
N PRO A 43 35.71 30.48 11.29
CA PRO A 43 37.06 30.31 11.79
C PRO A 43 37.67 29.01 11.26
N SER A 44 38.78 29.16 10.53
CA SER A 44 39.70 28.09 10.19
C SER A 44 40.36 27.54 11.46
N THR A 45 40.37 26.23 11.64
CA THR A 45 41.43 25.58 12.42
C THR A 45 42.15 24.58 11.53
N SER A 46 43.41 24.89 11.30
CA SER A 46 44.41 24.05 10.68
C SER A 46 44.65 22.79 11.50
N ARG A 47 44.65 21.64 10.84
CA ARG A 47 45.41 20.47 11.32
C ARG A 47 45.88 19.64 10.14
N THR A 48 47.18 19.39 10.19
CA THR A 48 48.06 18.75 9.22
C THR A 48 47.79 17.26 9.08
N SER A 49 47.75 16.81 7.82
CA SER A 49 48.27 15.57 7.24
C SER A 49 48.88 14.52 8.21
N THR A 50 48.30 13.31 8.19
CA THR A 50 48.99 12.02 7.94
C THR A 50 47.97 10.87 7.83
N SER A 51 48.04 10.08 6.75
CA SER A 51 47.50 8.71 6.63
C SER A 51 48.69 7.72 6.65
N PRO A 52 48.52 6.39 6.53
CA PRO A 52 47.46 5.48 7.02
C PRO A 52 48.07 4.33 7.88
N LEU A 53 47.26 3.59 8.65
CA LEU A 53 47.58 2.22 9.02
C LEU A 53 46.30 1.36 9.06
N ASP A 54 46.47 0.16 8.51
CA ASP A 54 45.52 -0.89 8.23
C ASP A 54 44.76 -1.39 9.45
N HIS A 55 43.47 -1.72 9.28
CA HIS A 55 42.81 -2.71 10.14
C HIS A 55 41.67 -3.43 9.41
N GLU A 56 41.99 -4.64 8.94
CA GLU A 56 41.03 -5.75 8.88
C GLU A 56 40.56 -6.12 10.30
N PRO A 57 39.35 -6.70 10.43
CA PRO A 57 39.14 -7.76 11.37
C PRO A 57 38.63 -9.04 10.70
N ALA A 58 39.39 -10.10 10.98
CA ALA A 58 39.15 -11.46 10.59
C ALA A 58 37.97 -12.12 11.31
N CYS A 59 37.39 -13.08 10.58
CA CYS A 59 36.55 -14.18 10.99
C CYS A 59 36.98 -14.86 12.31
N GLY A 60 36.04 -15.05 13.24
CA GLY A 60 36.22 -15.81 14.48
C GLY A 60 35.21 -16.96 14.55
N GLN A 61 35.74 -18.19 14.56
CA GLN A 61 34.99 -19.45 14.67
C GLN A 61 34.80 -19.89 16.14
N THR A 62 33.65 -20.51 16.39
CA THR A 62 33.35 -21.68 17.25
C THR A 62 34.01 -21.84 18.63
N ALA A 63 33.16 -22.11 19.64
CA ALA A 63 33.44 -23.09 20.69
C ALA A 63 32.16 -23.79 21.13
N ALA A 64 32.12 -25.11 20.93
CA ALA A 64 31.13 -26.03 21.48
C ALA A 64 31.54 -26.45 22.89
N HIS A 65 30.56 -26.66 23.78
CA HIS A 65 30.75 -27.29 25.09
C HIS A 65 29.82 -28.50 25.20
N GLU A 66 30.40 -29.70 25.19
CA GLU A 66 29.78 -30.95 25.63
C GLU A 66 30.14 -31.21 27.10
N VAL A 67 29.16 -31.66 27.90
CA VAL A 67 29.43 -32.47 29.11
C VAL A 67 28.42 -33.62 29.16
N HIS A 68 28.96 -34.83 29.33
CA HIS A 68 28.30 -36.12 29.37
C HIS A 68 27.45 -36.39 30.64
N GLY A 69 26.43 -37.24 30.50
CA GLY A 69 25.79 -37.95 31.61
C GLY A 69 24.95 -39.15 31.14
N ARG A 70 25.39 -40.38 31.46
CA ARG A 70 24.88 -41.67 30.96
C ARG A 70 23.55 -42.15 31.59
N ALA A 71 22.66 -42.61 30.70
CA ALA A 71 21.78 -43.79 30.68
C ALA A 71 21.34 -44.51 31.98
N ARG A 72 20.02 -44.83 32.06
CA ARG A 72 19.49 -46.19 32.38
C ARG A 72 18.12 -46.44 31.71
N LEU A 73 17.96 -47.66 31.18
CA LEU A 73 16.76 -48.28 30.62
C LEU A 73 15.77 -48.74 31.71
N ARG A 74 14.47 -48.75 31.42
CA ARG A 74 13.56 -49.90 31.68
C ARG A 74 12.19 -49.72 30.98
N ALA A 75 11.60 -50.87 30.66
CA ALA A 75 10.51 -51.08 29.72
C ALA A 75 9.11 -51.11 30.34
N GLY A 76 8.09 -50.86 29.49
CA GLY A 76 6.82 -51.59 29.42
C GLY A 76 5.63 -51.07 30.23
N HIS A 77 4.54 -50.68 29.55
CA HIS A 77 3.29 -51.48 29.52
C HIS A 77 2.23 -50.90 28.58
N ARG A 78 1.38 -51.81 28.09
CA ARG A 78 0.28 -51.66 27.13
C ARG A 78 -0.94 -50.95 27.72
N GLY A 79 -1.70 -50.31 26.84
CA GLY A 79 -3.17 -50.39 26.82
C GLY A 79 -3.92 -49.08 27.10
N ARG A 80 -4.59 -48.54 26.09
CA ARG A 80 -6.05 -48.70 25.90
C ARG A 80 -6.54 -47.80 24.77
N ASP A 81 -7.14 -48.45 23.78
CA ASP A 81 -7.92 -47.85 22.72
C ASP A 81 -9.10 -47.06 23.32
N GLY A 82 -9.11 -45.75 23.08
CA GLY A 82 -10.27 -44.88 23.25
C GLY A 82 -10.69 -44.37 21.88
N PRO A 83 -12.00 -44.35 21.55
CA PRO A 83 -12.44 -44.06 20.20
C PRO A 83 -12.15 -42.60 19.83
N LEU A 84 -11.29 -42.44 18.82
CA LEU A 84 -11.09 -41.19 18.10
C LEU A 84 -12.36 -40.93 17.28
N PHE A 85 -13.34 -40.25 17.87
CA PHE A 85 -14.37 -39.57 17.06
C PHE A 85 -13.72 -38.34 16.43
N ALA A 86 -12.93 -38.57 15.38
CA ALA A 86 -12.64 -37.53 14.40
C ALA A 86 -13.96 -37.26 13.66
N ALA A 87 -14.73 -36.31 14.18
CA ALA A 87 -15.72 -35.63 13.36
C ALA A 87 -14.93 -34.89 12.28
N ALA A 88 -14.80 -35.52 11.12
CA ALA A 88 -14.40 -34.86 9.90
C ALA A 88 -15.49 -33.82 9.61
N GLY A 89 -15.33 -32.63 10.18
CA GLY A 89 -16.03 -31.44 9.75
C GLY A 89 -15.70 -31.27 8.28
N SER A 90 -16.70 -31.52 7.43
CA SER A 90 -16.61 -31.24 6.01
C SER A 90 -16.22 -29.76 5.88
N ALA A 91 -14.96 -29.51 5.50
CA ALA A 91 -14.47 -28.18 5.26
C ALA A 91 -15.27 -27.64 4.08
N VAL A 92 -16.30 -26.85 4.38
CA VAL A 92 -16.94 -26.01 3.38
C VAL A 92 -15.82 -25.13 2.84
N SER A 93 -15.43 -25.35 1.59
CA SER A 93 -14.46 -24.53 0.89
C SER A 93 -15.11 -23.17 0.64
N VAL A 94 -15.11 -22.31 1.66
CA VAL A 94 -15.57 -20.93 1.54
C VAL A 94 -14.54 -20.21 0.67
N SER A 95 -14.98 -19.66 -0.46
CA SER A 95 -14.13 -18.82 -1.29
C SER A 95 -13.65 -17.60 -0.52
N LEU A 96 -12.41 -17.16 -0.78
CA LEU A 96 -11.90 -15.93 -0.19
C LEU A 96 -12.82 -14.74 -0.50
N PRO A 97 -12.97 -13.78 0.44
CA PRO A 97 -13.70 -12.54 0.18
C PRO A 97 -13.08 -11.77 -0.99
N HIS A 98 -13.93 -11.08 -1.75
CA HIS A 98 -13.48 -10.15 -2.76
C HIS A 98 -13.25 -8.76 -2.15
N PHE A 99 -12.06 -8.20 -2.34
CA PHE A 99 -11.71 -6.85 -1.89
C PHE A 99 -11.60 -5.93 -3.09
N ARG A 100 -12.49 -4.92 -3.19
CA ARG A 100 -12.54 -4.00 -4.34
C ARG A 100 -11.23 -3.27 -4.57
N TYR A 101 -10.55 -2.88 -3.49
CA TYR A 101 -9.32 -2.11 -3.56
C TYR A 101 -8.08 -3.00 -3.48
N HIS A 102 -8.16 -4.24 -3.01
CA HIS A 102 -7.02 -5.17 -3.05
C HIS A 102 -7.44 -6.49 -3.73
N PRO A 103 -7.65 -6.50 -5.06
CA PRO A 103 -8.31 -7.58 -5.77
C PRO A 103 -7.60 -8.94 -5.68
N ASP A 104 -6.27 -8.97 -5.53
CA ASP A 104 -5.51 -10.21 -5.38
C ASP A 104 -4.53 -10.14 -4.19
N PRO A 105 -5.06 -10.22 -2.96
CA PRO A 105 -4.26 -10.10 -1.75
C PRO A 105 -3.42 -11.36 -1.47
N VAL A 106 -3.67 -12.45 -2.20
CA VAL A 106 -2.86 -13.67 -2.13
C VAL A 106 -1.62 -13.53 -3.01
N ALA A 107 -1.78 -13.03 -4.24
CA ALA A 107 -0.64 -12.78 -5.12
C ALA A 107 0.32 -11.72 -4.57
N SER A 108 -0.20 -10.68 -3.90
CA SER A 108 0.62 -9.67 -3.21
C SER A 108 1.24 -10.15 -1.90
N GLY A 109 0.85 -11.34 -1.41
CA GLY A 109 1.34 -11.90 -0.16
C GLY A 109 0.73 -11.32 1.11
N SER A 110 -0.19 -10.35 1.03
CA SER A 110 -0.92 -9.80 2.20
C SER A 110 -1.83 -10.81 2.89
N ILE A 111 -2.28 -11.84 2.17
CA ILE A 111 -3.01 -12.99 2.70
C ILE A 111 -2.24 -14.26 2.30
N GLY A 112 -1.86 -15.07 3.30
CA GLY A 112 -1.16 -16.34 3.10
C GLY A 112 -1.94 -17.53 3.64
N GLU A 113 -1.68 -18.72 3.10
CA GLU A 113 -2.17 -19.97 3.68
C GLU A 113 -1.54 -20.19 5.07
N SER A 114 -2.37 -20.51 6.06
CA SER A 114 -1.90 -20.74 7.43
C SER A 114 -2.91 -21.54 8.26
N ALA A 115 -2.38 -22.33 9.21
CA ALA A 115 -3.17 -23.01 10.23
C ALA A 115 -3.48 -22.11 11.45
N GLU A 116 -2.91 -20.90 11.51
CA GLU A 116 -3.11 -19.94 12.59
C GLU A 116 -4.59 -19.66 12.85
N VAL A 117 -4.93 -19.47 14.12
CA VAL A 117 -6.29 -19.13 14.55
C VAL A 117 -6.44 -17.62 14.52
N CYS A 118 -7.46 -17.12 13.81
CA CYS A 118 -7.75 -15.69 13.74
C CYS A 118 -7.97 -15.10 15.13
N ALA A 119 -7.20 -14.06 15.47
CA ALA A 119 -7.31 -13.34 16.74
C ALA A 119 -8.69 -12.70 16.97
N CYS A 120 -9.44 -12.42 15.89
CA CYS A 120 -10.77 -11.83 15.97
C CYS A 120 -11.87 -12.88 16.19
N CYS A 121 -11.98 -13.90 15.33
CA CYS A 121 -13.11 -14.86 15.40
C CYS A 121 -12.77 -16.20 16.05
N ASN A 122 -11.53 -16.44 16.45
CA ASN A 122 -11.05 -17.69 17.03
C ASN A 122 -11.28 -18.93 16.15
N ARG A 123 -11.30 -18.75 14.82
CA ARG A 123 -11.42 -19.84 13.85
C ARG A 123 -10.11 -20.00 13.07
N SER A 124 -9.71 -21.25 12.82
CA SER A 124 -8.72 -21.59 11.80
C SER A 124 -9.44 -21.68 10.46
N THR A 125 -9.12 -20.76 9.54
CA THR A 125 -9.83 -20.64 8.25
C THR A 125 -9.01 -21.11 7.06
N GLY A 126 -7.77 -21.54 7.30
CA GLY A 126 -6.78 -21.87 6.26
C GLY A 126 -6.05 -20.65 5.69
N TRP A 127 -6.48 -19.42 6.04
CA TRP A 127 -5.90 -18.18 5.54
C TRP A 127 -5.70 -17.16 6.65
N ILE A 128 -4.61 -16.41 6.57
CA ILE A 128 -4.26 -15.38 7.53
C ILE A 128 -3.68 -14.14 6.84
N TYR A 129 -3.98 -12.97 7.40
CA TYR A 129 -3.35 -11.71 7.06
C TYR A 129 -1.92 -11.65 7.58
N THR A 130 -1.01 -11.06 6.80
CA THR A 130 0.44 -11.11 7.07
C THR A 130 1.10 -9.74 7.09
N ALA A 131 0.39 -8.67 6.72
CA ALA A 131 0.91 -7.31 6.72
C ALA A 131 0.53 -6.54 8.01
N THR A 132 0.85 -5.25 8.06
CA THR A 132 0.70 -4.43 9.26
C THR A 132 -0.77 -4.17 9.63
N PHE A 133 -1.07 -4.16 10.93
CA PHE A 133 -2.32 -3.66 11.47
C PHE A 133 -2.01 -2.59 12.53
N TYR A 134 -2.54 -1.40 12.32
CA TYR A 134 -2.31 -0.23 13.16
C TYR A 134 -3.39 -0.15 14.23
N THR A 135 -3.00 -0.22 15.50
CA THR A 135 -3.91 -0.11 16.64
C THR A 135 -3.16 0.32 17.89
N ALA A 136 -3.86 0.96 18.82
CA ALA A 136 -3.34 1.24 20.17
C ALA A 136 -3.41 0.03 21.11
N HIS A 137 -4.10 -1.04 20.70
CA HIS A 137 -4.27 -2.25 21.49
C HIS A 137 -3.14 -3.26 21.25
N ASP A 138 -2.78 -4.01 22.29
CA ASP A 138 -1.92 -5.18 22.12
C ASP A 138 -2.73 -6.31 21.48
N VAL A 139 -2.39 -6.66 20.24
CA VAL A 139 -3.04 -7.72 19.47
C VAL A 139 -2.06 -8.88 19.34
N SER A 140 -2.36 -9.96 20.05
CA SER A 140 -1.62 -11.21 19.91
C SER A 140 -2.18 -12.02 18.74
N GLY A 141 -1.47 -12.02 17.61
CA GLY A 141 -1.78 -12.83 16.42
C GLY A 141 -2.42 -12.04 15.28
N SER A 142 -2.84 -12.75 14.24
CA SER A 142 -3.28 -12.15 12.98
C SER A 142 -4.76 -12.39 12.68
N PHE A 143 -5.30 -11.74 11.64
CA PHE A 143 -6.72 -11.81 11.28
C PHE A 143 -6.99 -12.66 10.05
N CYS A 144 -8.11 -13.37 10.02
CA CYS A 144 -8.55 -14.04 8.80
C CYS A 144 -9.18 -13.05 7.81
N PRO A 145 -9.13 -13.33 6.50
CA PRO A 145 -9.67 -12.44 5.46
C PRO A 145 -11.14 -12.05 5.66
N TRP A 146 -11.96 -12.94 6.23
CA TRP A 146 -13.38 -12.67 6.47
C TRP A 146 -13.62 -11.60 7.53
N CYS A 147 -12.84 -11.61 8.62
CA CYS A 147 -12.92 -10.58 9.66
C CYS A 147 -12.40 -9.21 9.21
N ILE A 148 -11.53 -9.20 8.19
CA ILE A 148 -11.14 -7.98 7.51
C ILE A 148 -12.31 -7.49 6.65
N ALA A 149 -12.83 -8.35 5.78
CA ALA A 149 -13.86 -7.99 4.81
C ALA A 149 -15.16 -7.45 5.45
N ASP A 150 -15.61 -8.04 6.56
CA ASP A 150 -16.80 -7.58 7.27
C ASP A 150 -16.53 -6.41 8.24
N GLY A 151 -15.26 -6.07 8.47
CA GLY A 151 -14.82 -5.00 9.36
C GLY A 151 -14.79 -5.38 10.84
N THR A 152 -15.12 -6.62 11.22
CA THR A 152 -15.18 -7.04 12.63
C THR A 152 -13.83 -6.97 13.33
N ALA A 153 -12.71 -7.25 12.63
CA ALA A 153 -11.37 -7.09 13.19
C ALA A 153 -11.08 -5.61 13.50
N ALA A 154 -11.29 -4.73 12.53
CA ALA A 154 -11.06 -3.30 12.71
C ALA A 154 -11.97 -2.68 13.78
N GLU A 155 -13.21 -3.15 13.90
CA GLU A 155 -14.16 -2.73 14.95
C GLU A 155 -13.72 -3.20 16.34
N ARG A 156 -13.42 -4.50 16.48
CA ARG A 156 -13.09 -5.11 17.76
C ARG A 156 -11.79 -4.59 18.36
N PHE A 157 -10.81 -4.29 17.52
CA PHE A 157 -9.47 -3.87 17.93
C PHE A 157 -9.20 -2.39 17.65
N GLU A 158 -10.25 -1.60 17.39
CA GLU A 158 -10.17 -0.15 17.18
C GLU A 158 -8.97 0.27 16.30
N GLY A 159 -8.80 -0.42 15.17
CA GLY A 159 -7.61 -0.30 14.34
C GLY A 159 -7.89 -0.31 12.85
N GLU A 160 -6.81 -0.15 12.09
CA GLU A 160 -6.82 0.06 10.65
C GLU A 160 -5.73 -0.79 9.97
N PHE A 161 -5.99 -1.26 8.76
CA PHE A 161 -5.06 -2.05 7.95
C PHE A 161 -4.13 -1.17 7.10
N THR A 162 -4.47 0.11 6.96
CA THR A 162 -3.65 1.13 6.29
C THR A 162 -4.01 2.49 6.87
N ASP A 163 -3.03 3.39 6.92
CA ASP A 163 -3.22 4.77 7.35
C ASP A 163 -4.11 5.54 6.33
N PRO A 164 -4.94 6.49 6.77
CA PRO A 164 -5.76 7.31 5.87
C PRO A 164 -4.97 8.29 4.98
N TYR A 165 -3.64 8.39 5.14
CA TYR A 165 -2.78 9.22 4.31
C TYR A 165 -2.95 8.89 2.81
N GLY A 166 -3.05 9.94 1.99
CA GLY A 166 -3.25 9.82 0.54
C GLY A 166 -4.71 9.60 0.12
N LEU A 167 -5.65 9.45 1.08
CA LEU A 167 -7.08 9.26 0.81
C LEU A 167 -7.91 10.55 0.91
N ASP A 168 -7.32 11.70 0.57
CA ASP A 168 -8.06 12.96 0.52
C ASP A 168 -9.06 12.99 -0.65
N GLY A 169 -10.20 13.66 -0.43
CA GLY A 169 -11.20 13.93 -1.49
C GLY A 169 -12.14 12.77 -1.84
N ILE A 170 -12.00 11.59 -1.20
CA ILE A 170 -12.94 10.46 -1.36
C ILE A 170 -14.08 10.49 -0.34
N SER A 171 -15.09 9.64 -0.54
CA SER A 171 -16.21 9.51 0.40
C SER A 171 -15.79 8.85 1.72
N GLN A 172 -16.50 9.15 2.82
CA GLN A 172 -16.30 8.49 4.11
C GLN A 172 -16.54 6.98 4.03
N GLU A 173 -17.45 6.53 3.17
CA GLU A 173 -17.67 5.10 2.92
C GLU A 173 -16.44 4.45 2.29
N THR A 174 -15.89 5.04 1.22
CA THR A 174 -14.66 4.57 0.57
C THR A 174 -13.50 4.55 1.57
N LEU A 175 -13.37 5.60 2.39
CA LEU A 175 -12.30 5.69 3.39
C LEU A 175 -12.36 4.49 4.35
N VAL A 176 -13.53 4.22 4.94
CA VAL A 176 -13.73 3.07 5.83
C VAL A 176 -13.51 1.74 5.12
N GLN A 177 -13.92 1.61 3.85
CA GLN A 177 -13.70 0.39 3.08
C GLN A 177 -12.20 0.11 2.85
N VAL A 178 -11.40 1.14 2.57
CA VAL A 178 -9.96 1.01 2.38
C VAL A 178 -9.26 0.76 3.71
N THR A 179 -9.44 1.63 4.71
CA THR A 179 -8.65 1.57 5.94
C THR A 179 -9.06 0.42 6.87
N ARG A 180 -10.34 -0.02 6.83
CA ARG A 180 -10.87 -0.97 7.83
C ARG A 180 -11.39 -2.28 7.25
N ARG A 181 -11.55 -2.39 5.92
CA ARG A 181 -12.14 -3.57 5.27
C ARG A 181 -11.35 -4.11 4.10
N THR A 182 -10.15 -3.59 3.87
CA THR A 182 -9.23 -4.04 2.83
C THR A 182 -7.90 -4.45 3.49
N PRO A 183 -7.31 -5.61 3.13
CA PRO A 183 -5.99 -5.99 3.60
C PRO A 183 -4.96 -4.93 3.21
N GLY A 184 -4.08 -4.56 4.15
CA GLY A 184 -2.95 -3.67 3.89
C GLY A 184 -1.92 -4.26 2.95
N LEU A 185 -0.87 -3.49 2.67
CA LEU A 185 0.22 -3.83 1.76
C LEU A 185 1.47 -4.21 2.58
N HIS A 186 2.33 -5.06 2.02
CA HIS A 186 3.73 -5.06 2.40
C HIS A 186 4.43 -3.87 1.74
N ALA A 187 5.27 -3.17 2.50
CA ALA A 187 6.10 -2.07 2.00
C ALA A 187 7.29 -1.86 2.96
N TRP A 188 8.38 -1.32 2.43
CA TRP A 188 9.53 -0.91 3.22
C TRP A 188 9.30 0.46 3.88
N GLN A 189 8.70 1.39 3.14
CA GLN A 189 8.12 2.61 3.70
C GLN A 189 6.72 2.39 4.25
N ASP A 190 6.17 3.38 4.96
CA ASP A 190 4.77 3.35 5.36
C ASP A 190 3.86 3.28 4.11
N PRO A 191 3.11 2.18 3.92
CA PRO A 191 2.27 2.01 2.75
C PRO A 191 1.10 2.99 2.79
N HIS A 192 0.81 3.60 1.65
CA HIS A 192 -0.34 4.49 1.50
C HIS A 192 -1.12 4.19 0.24
N TRP A 193 -2.37 4.63 0.24
CA TRP A 193 -3.30 4.34 -0.83
C TRP A 193 -3.37 5.51 -1.82
N LEU A 194 -3.59 5.21 -3.11
CA LEU A 194 -3.74 6.23 -4.14
C LEU A 194 -5.20 6.47 -4.50
N VAL A 195 -5.53 7.73 -4.81
CA VAL A 195 -6.88 8.16 -5.23
C VAL A 195 -6.89 8.62 -6.68
N HIS A 196 -7.99 8.33 -7.38
CA HIS A 196 -8.23 8.82 -8.74
C HIS A 196 -9.72 8.76 -9.08
N CYS A 197 -10.22 9.71 -9.88
CA CYS A 197 -11.66 9.84 -10.17
C CYS A 197 -12.53 9.91 -8.90
N ASN A 198 -12.04 10.55 -7.85
CA ASN A 198 -12.77 10.74 -6.59
C ASN A 198 -13.11 9.42 -5.86
N ASP A 199 -12.36 8.34 -6.15
CA ASP A 199 -12.43 7.04 -5.49
C ASP A 199 -11.02 6.50 -5.22
N ALA A 200 -10.90 5.50 -4.34
CA ALA A 200 -9.65 4.81 -4.12
C ALA A 200 -9.30 3.91 -5.33
N ALA A 201 -8.03 3.87 -5.69
CA ALA A 201 -7.51 2.96 -6.71
C ALA A 201 -7.43 1.53 -6.17
N ALA A 202 -7.33 0.52 -7.02
CA ALA A 202 -7.09 -0.85 -6.59
C ALA A 202 -5.59 -1.14 -6.65
N PHE A 203 -5.01 -1.63 -5.55
CA PHE A 203 -3.63 -2.10 -5.51
C PHE A 203 -3.49 -3.38 -6.35
N ILE A 204 -2.55 -3.36 -7.29
CA ILE A 204 -2.31 -4.45 -8.22
C ILE A 204 -1.13 -5.31 -7.77
N GLY A 205 -0.11 -4.69 -7.17
CA GLY A 205 1.07 -5.38 -6.67
C GLY A 205 2.32 -4.52 -6.73
N GLU A 206 3.40 -5.08 -6.19
CA GLU A 206 4.76 -4.59 -6.38
C GLU A 206 5.27 -5.01 -7.76
N VAL A 207 5.80 -4.06 -8.53
CA VAL A 207 6.26 -4.32 -9.89
C VAL A 207 7.63 -3.70 -10.18
N GLY A 208 8.36 -4.28 -11.13
CA GLY A 208 9.61 -3.74 -11.64
C GLY A 208 9.39 -2.72 -12.77
N TYR A 209 10.49 -2.24 -13.33
CA TYR A 209 10.45 -1.28 -14.44
C TYR A 209 9.70 -1.82 -15.66
N THR A 210 9.92 -3.10 -16.02
CA THR A 210 9.35 -3.70 -17.24
C THR A 210 7.83 -3.66 -17.21
N GLU A 211 7.22 -4.10 -16.11
CA GLU A 211 5.78 -4.09 -15.91
C GLU A 211 5.24 -2.66 -15.81
N LEU A 212 5.93 -1.77 -15.09
CA LEU A 212 5.53 -0.37 -14.98
C LEU A 212 5.57 0.36 -16.34
N ALA A 213 6.57 0.08 -17.18
CA ALA A 213 6.70 0.68 -18.51
C ALA A 213 5.57 0.31 -19.47
N ALA A 214 4.81 -0.76 -19.19
CA ALA A 214 3.57 -1.08 -19.90
C ALA A 214 2.41 -0.11 -19.56
N HIS A 215 2.62 0.78 -18.58
CA HIS A 215 1.68 1.78 -18.09
C HIS A 215 2.32 3.19 -18.15
N PRO A 216 2.45 3.79 -19.35
CA PRO A 216 3.22 5.01 -19.54
C PRO A 216 2.69 6.19 -18.71
N GLU A 217 1.37 6.30 -18.51
CA GLU A 217 0.79 7.35 -17.68
C GLU A 217 1.21 7.22 -16.20
N ALA A 218 1.29 6.00 -15.68
CA ALA A 218 1.74 5.74 -14.32
C ALA A 218 3.24 6.05 -14.17
N LEU A 219 4.04 5.66 -15.16
CA LEU A 219 5.48 5.91 -15.18
C LEU A 219 5.78 7.43 -15.26
N ASP A 220 5.07 8.16 -16.11
CA ASP A 220 5.23 9.61 -16.25
C ASP A 220 4.81 10.36 -14.97
N GLN A 221 3.74 9.92 -14.32
CA GLN A 221 3.31 10.48 -13.04
C GLN A 221 4.33 10.22 -11.93
N LEU A 222 4.79 8.97 -11.77
CA LEU A 222 5.84 8.63 -10.81
C LEU A 222 7.10 9.49 -11.02
N ARG A 223 7.47 9.70 -12.27
CA ARG A 223 8.61 10.54 -12.63
C ARG A 223 8.43 11.99 -12.23
N LEU A 224 7.21 12.53 -12.38
CA LEU A 224 6.89 13.88 -11.93
C LEU A 224 6.96 13.98 -10.40
N ASP A 225 6.41 12.99 -9.70
CA ASP A 225 6.38 12.96 -8.24
C ASP A 225 7.79 12.88 -7.64
N LEU A 226 8.66 12.03 -8.20
CA LEU A 226 10.07 11.96 -7.79
C LEU A 226 10.80 13.28 -8.00
N ARG A 227 10.55 13.98 -9.13
CA ARG A 227 11.13 15.32 -9.38
C ARG A 227 10.66 16.34 -8.35
N MET A 228 9.36 16.35 -8.03
CA MET A 228 8.82 17.21 -6.97
C MET A 228 9.42 16.87 -5.60
N GLY A 229 9.74 15.60 -5.36
CA GLY A 229 10.49 15.11 -4.20
C GLY A 229 11.99 15.42 -4.21
N GLY A 230 12.51 16.15 -5.20
CA GLY A 230 13.89 16.62 -5.24
C GLY A 230 14.83 15.85 -6.18
N TRP A 231 14.33 14.83 -6.91
CA TRP A 231 15.10 14.08 -7.91
C TRP A 231 15.25 14.90 -9.21
N ASN A 232 16.07 15.94 -9.15
CA ASN A 232 16.24 16.89 -10.26
C ASN A 232 17.26 16.43 -11.31
N ASP A 233 18.16 15.51 -10.98
CA ASP A 233 19.09 14.92 -11.95
C ASP A 233 18.37 13.89 -12.82
N ALA A 234 18.21 14.20 -14.11
CA ALA A 234 17.48 13.36 -15.04
C ALA A 234 18.14 11.99 -15.27
N THR A 235 19.47 11.90 -15.19
CA THR A 235 20.21 10.65 -15.43
C THR A 235 20.07 9.74 -14.22
N GLN A 236 20.23 10.28 -13.01
CA GLN A 236 20.04 9.52 -11.77
C GLN A 236 18.61 9.03 -11.62
N LEU A 237 17.63 9.88 -11.96
CA LEU A 237 16.22 9.51 -11.94
C LEU A 237 15.92 8.35 -12.89
N GLU A 238 16.39 8.41 -14.14
CA GLU A 238 16.20 7.32 -15.10
C GLU A 238 16.91 6.05 -14.69
N HIS A 239 18.12 6.18 -14.15
CA HIS A 239 18.84 5.05 -13.61
C HIS A 239 18.03 4.38 -12.49
N PHE A 240 17.48 5.15 -11.55
CA PHE A 240 16.63 4.63 -10.49
C PHE A 240 15.40 3.91 -11.06
N LEU A 241 14.64 4.56 -11.94
CA LEU A 241 13.43 4.00 -12.54
C LEU A 241 13.71 2.68 -13.27
N THR A 242 14.77 2.62 -14.08
CA THR A 242 15.14 1.42 -14.85
C THR A 242 15.65 0.26 -13.99
N HIS A 243 15.96 0.50 -12.71
CA HIS A 243 16.36 -0.52 -11.74
C HIS A 243 15.25 -0.91 -10.76
N LEU A 244 14.01 -0.40 -10.93
CA LEU A 244 12.87 -0.91 -10.18
C LEU A 244 12.73 -2.43 -10.39
N GLY A 245 12.53 -3.16 -9.30
CA GLY A 245 12.66 -4.62 -9.17
C GLY A 245 14.01 -5.07 -8.58
N GLN A 246 14.95 -4.15 -8.33
CA GLN A 246 16.31 -4.46 -7.82
C GLN A 246 16.64 -3.65 -6.55
N GLY A 247 15.87 -3.85 -5.48
CA GLY A 247 16.04 -3.12 -4.20
C GLY A 247 15.13 -1.90 -4.04
N ALA A 248 14.35 -1.58 -5.07
CA ALA A 248 13.18 -0.71 -4.99
C ALA A 248 12.10 -1.29 -5.90
N SER A 249 10.83 -1.15 -5.54
CA SER A 249 9.68 -1.60 -6.32
C SER A 249 8.77 -0.41 -6.63
N ALA A 250 7.99 -0.50 -7.70
CA ALA A 250 6.84 0.37 -7.88
C ALA A 250 5.59 -0.28 -7.29
N MET A 251 4.89 0.46 -6.43
CA MET A 251 3.58 0.07 -5.91
C MET A 251 2.53 0.43 -6.96
N LEU A 252 2.08 -0.54 -7.76
CA LEU A 252 1.18 -0.30 -8.87
C LEU A 252 -0.29 -0.33 -8.42
N PHE A 253 -1.04 0.68 -8.84
CA PHE A 253 -2.48 0.81 -8.61
C PHE A 253 -3.22 0.98 -9.93
N ARG A 254 -4.51 0.67 -9.92
CA ARG A 254 -5.43 0.89 -11.04
C ARG A 254 -6.71 1.60 -10.57
N CYS A 255 -7.03 2.73 -11.15
CA CYS A 255 -8.29 3.43 -10.86
C CYS A 255 -9.48 2.50 -11.09
N THR A 256 -10.35 2.39 -10.08
CA THR A 256 -11.54 1.52 -10.12
C THR A 256 -12.68 2.07 -10.99
N VAL A 257 -12.54 3.32 -11.47
CA VAL A 257 -13.54 4.01 -12.31
C VAL A 257 -13.13 4.01 -13.78
N CYS A 258 -11.93 4.50 -14.11
CA CYS A 258 -11.48 4.67 -15.49
C CYS A 258 -10.41 3.67 -15.96
N GLY A 259 -9.83 2.88 -15.05
CA GLY A 259 -8.79 1.90 -15.37
C GLY A 259 -7.38 2.48 -15.57
N THR A 260 -7.18 3.79 -15.41
CA THR A 260 -5.85 4.42 -15.44
C THR A 260 -4.97 3.85 -14.34
N HIS A 261 -3.71 3.54 -14.65
CA HIS A 261 -2.74 3.06 -13.67
C HIS A 261 -2.02 4.23 -13.00
N LEU A 262 -1.63 4.03 -11.75
CA LEU A 262 -0.91 4.99 -10.90
C LEU A 262 0.20 4.21 -10.19
N ALA A 263 1.28 4.87 -9.83
CA ALA A 263 2.32 4.22 -9.04
C ALA A 263 3.09 5.21 -8.18
N TYR A 264 3.60 4.72 -7.05
CA TYR A 264 4.68 5.37 -6.31
C TYR A 264 5.85 4.38 -6.16
N ALA A 265 7.06 4.87 -5.91
CA ALA A 265 8.20 4.01 -5.66
C ALA A 265 8.36 3.73 -4.16
N ASP A 266 8.59 2.47 -3.81
CA ASP A 266 8.99 2.02 -2.48
C ASP A 266 10.42 1.49 -2.57
N ALA A 267 11.33 2.09 -1.82
CA ALA A 267 12.77 1.84 -1.94
C ALA A 267 13.39 1.61 -0.57
N SER A 268 14.21 0.56 -0.44
CA SER A 268 14.94 0.19 0.78
C SER A 268 16.29 0.88 0.96
#